data_AF-V5GVN7-F1
#
_entry.id   AF-V5GVN7-F1
#
_cell.length_a   1.000
_cell.length_b   1.000
_cell.length_c   1.000
_cell.angle_alpha   90.00
_cell.angle_beta   90.00
_cell.angle_gamma   90.00
#
_symmetry.space_group_name_H-M   'P 1'
#
loop_
_entity.id
_entity.type
_entity.pdbx_description
1 polymer ?
#
loop_
_entity_poly.entity_id
_entity_poly.type
_entity_poly.pdbx_seq_one_letter_code
_entity_poly.pdbx_strand_id
1 'polypeptide(L)'
;MDVPARTQYTEAEREAIKRLKFELARSEVATYTLKKMRTEQANQAPRKVIIGSTITFTSEFGSLAHRQNVTITAGTDVILQRLGPSSLQDYRRMVQEAVEGADLLDDVYDKACGSPRNRLGVTPSAKPEDQEYVFGALYFEGGPDDYDNIYLSHQTTQKYWARDDQQNEDGRWAVTDLMAWFNSYFERFVLPLLVEEGSGLCARFRAQLQERSDTHFPWVAEEVPGLKHLCLPQYSNLKPKKGFSSSPDSTKEEASPFIMINFGQHAFLELAEYNCSLELQPLDIVLYDPDKVTAQAVKHSQRVDPSLPERWSVTCYFQKLFQERQLTDDGPCEFYAKSKARRDQKTLARDAEIRAQEAEEQQSWGSAIERESSGATTGAEDSDRDDAYTGVIQPETSRSVKLEHPAEASTRAVPLEEAPSSTGEGEGGRDRRKRPRLSYVE
;
A
#
# COMPACT_ATOMS: atom_id res chain seq x y z
N MET A 1 25.24 -37.67 26.03
CA MET A 1 24.37 -38.86 26.08
C MET A 1 23.79 -39.02 24.69
N ASP A 2 24.17 -40.06 23.96
CA ASP A 2 23.54 -40.41 22.68
C ASP A 2 22.14 -40.95 22.97
N VAL A 3 21.12 -40.17 22.62
CA VAL A 3 19.75 -40.67 22.59
C VAL A 3 19.63 -41.54 21.33
N PRO A 4 19.33 -42.85 21.45
CA PRO A 4 19.18 -43.71 20.29
C PRO A 4 18.10 -43.15 19.36
N ALA A 5 18.32 -43.20 18.05
CA ALA A 5 17.29 -42.84 17.08
C ALA A 5 16.07 -43.75 17.26
N ARG A 6 15.01 -43.24 17.90
CA ARG A 6 13.74 -43.95 18.08
C ARG A 6 13.12 -44.15 16.69
N THR A 7 13.02 -45.40 16.26
CA THR A 7 12.62 -45.75 14.89
C THR A 7 11.11 -45.57 14.63
N GLN A 8 10.28 -45.45 15.67
CA GLN A 8 8.83 -45.27 15.53
C GLN A 8 8.25 -44.39 16.64
N TYR A 9 7.58 -43.32 16.25
CA TYR A 9 6.75 -42.48 17.11
C TYR A 9 5.29 -42.94 17.04
N THR A 10 4.60 -42.93 18.18
CA THR A 10 3.15 -43.07 18.27
C THR A 10 2.44 -41.92 17.55
N GLU A 11 1.15 -42.06 17.24
CA GLU A 11 0.38 -40.99 16.59
C GLU A 11 0.33 -39.72 17.44
N ALA A 12 0.15 -39.86 18.76
CA ALA A 12 0.17 -38.74 19.69
C ALA A 12 1.54 -38.03 19.71
N GLU A 13 2.64 -38.78 19.71
CA GLU A 13 3.99 -38.20 19.61
C GLU A 13 4.22 -37.52 18.26
N ARG A 14 3.75 -38.09 17.14
CA ARG A 14 3.84 -37.44 15.82
C ARG A 14 3.08 -36.12 15.79
N GLU A 15 1.92 -36.08 16.41
CA GLU A 15 1.11 -34.87 16.52
C GLU A 15 1.79 -33.81 17.41
N ALA A 16 2.34 -34.23 18.56
CA ALA A 16 3.11 -33.35 19.43
C ALA A 16 4.35 -32.78 18.73
N ILE A 17 5.10 -33.63 18.01
CA ILE A 17 6.24 -33.22 17.18
C ILE A 17 5.81 -32.17 16.14
N LYS A 18 4.67 -32.38 15.46
CA LYS A 18 4.16 -31.40 14.49
C LYS A 18 3.86 -30.06 15.16
N ARG A 19 3.16 -30.05 16.30
CA ARG A 19 2.86 -28.81 17.04
C ARG A 19 4.14 -28.08 17.44
N LEU A 20 5.10 -28.80 17.99
CA LEU A 20 6.40 -28.26 18.40
C LEU A 20 7.15 -27.62 17.22
N LYS A 21 7.07 -28.19 16.01
CA LYS A 21 7.67 -27.57 14.82
C LYS A 21 7.11 -26.17 14.52
N PHE A 22 5.80 -25.96 14.69
CA PHE A 22 5.19 -24.63 14.48
C PHE A 22 5.54 -23.64 15.60
N GLU A 23 5.66 -24.12 16.83
CA GLU A 23 6.11 -23.30 17.97
C GLU A 23 7.57 -22.85 17.79
N LEU A 24 8.45 -23.77 17.38
CA LEU A 24 9.85 -23.46 17.05
C LEU A 24 9.97 -22.52 15.86
N ALA A 25 9.17 -22.74 14.80
CA ALA A 25 9.13 -21.88 13.61
C ALA A 25 8.89 -20.40 13.94
N ARG A 26 8.04 -20.13 14.93
CA ARG A 26 7.68 -18.78 15.39
C ARG A 26 8.71 -18.18 16.35
N SER A 27 9.21 -18.99 17.28
CA SER A 27 10.12 -18.52 18.32
C SER A 27 11.56 -18.34 17.81
N GLU A 28 11.99 -19.16 16.86
CA GLU A 28 13.33 -19.09 16.27
C GLU A 28 13.29 -18.42 14.89
N VAL A 29 13.33 -17.09 14.84
CA VAL A 29 13.32 -16.33 13.58
C VAL A 29 14.71 -16.25 12.96
N ALA A 30 14.85 -16.63 11.69
CA ALA A 30 16.09 -16.47 10.93
C ALA A 30 16.18 -15.06 10.33
N THR A 31 17.19 -14.28 10.72
CA THR A 31 17.41 -12.94 10.18
C THR A 31 18.62 -12.89 9.24
N TYR A 32 18.43 -12.34 8.04
CA TYR A 32 19.48 -12.17 7.05
C TYR A 32 19.62 -10.71 6.65
N THR A 33 20.82 -10.15 6.76
CA THR A 33 21.14 -8.83 6.24
C THR A 33 21.76 -8.95 4.85
N LEU A 34 21.14 -8.31 3.86
CA LEU A 34 21.58 -8.29 2.48
C LEU A 34 22.07 -6.89 2.09
N LYS A 35 22.93 -6.85 1.08
CA LYS A 35 23.38 -5.61 0.45
C LYS A 35 22.92 -5.62 -1.00
N LYS A 36 22.40 -4.49 -1.49
CA LYS A 36 22.11 -4.35 -2.92
C LYS A 36 23.40 -4.56 -3.71
N MET A 37 23.33 -5.36 -4.76
CA MET A 37 24.46 -5.65 -5.63
C MET A 37 24.35 -4.83 -6.91
N ARG A 38 25.49 -4.39 -7.45
CA ARG A 38 25.52 -3.80 -8.78
C ARG A 38 25.19 -4.88 -9.81
N THR A 39 24.44 -4.54 -10.85
CA THR A 39 23.94 -5.49 -11.88
C THR A 39 25.06 -6.36 -12.47
N GLU A 40 26.24 -5.79 -12.69
CA GLU A 40 27.42 -6.50 -13.21
C GLU A 40 27.93 -7.59 -12.25
N GLN A 41 27.85 -7.35 -10.94
CA GLN A 41 28.26 -8.31 -9.91
C GLN A 41 27.21 -9.39 -9.69
N ALA A 42 25.93 -9.05 -9.83
CA ALA A 42 24.82 -10.00 -9.73
C ALA A 42 24.88 -11.10 -10.79
N ASN A 43 25.32 -10.76 -12.00
CA ASN A 43 25.41 -11.72 -13.10
C ASN A 43 26.59 -12.71 -12.96
N GLN A 44 27.58 -12.42 -12.08
CA GLN A 44 28.78 -13.24 -11.91
C GLN A 44 28.78 -14.08 -10.63
N ALA A 45 28.03 -13.66 -9.60
CA ALA A 45 27.99 -14.34 -8.32
C ALA A 45 26.87 -15.38 -8.27
N PRO A 46 27.10 -16.56 -7.66
CA PRO A 46 26.04 -17.54 -7.45
C PRO A 46 24.95 -16.92 -6.57
N ARG A 47 23.69 -17.12 -6.98
CA ARG A 47 22.53 -16.58 -6.25
C ARG A 47 22.44 -17.22 -4.87
N LYS A 48 22.29 -16.38 -3.84
CA LYS A 48 22.08 -16.86 -2.46
C LYS A 48 20.66 -17.41 -2.32
N VAL A 49 20.52 -18.65 -1.86
CA VAL A 49 19.21 -19.25 -1.58
C VAL A 49 18.96 -19.23 -0.07
N ILE A 50 17.89 -18.55 0.34
CA ILE A 50 17.41 -18.53 1.72
C ILE A 50 16.27 -19.53 1.83
N ILE A 51 16.54 -20.58 2.59
CA ILE A 51 15.63 -21.67 2.87
C ILE A 51 15.00 -21.39 4.24
N GLY A 52 15.80 -21.16 5.29
CA GLY A 52 15.25 -21.01 6.65
C GLY A 52 14.81 -22.35 7.25
N SER A 53 15.35 -23.46 6.73
CA SER A 53 15.27 -24.75 7.42
C SER A 53 16.39 -24.80 8.46
N THR A 54 16.05 -25.25 9.66
CA THR A 54 17.01 -25.47 10.75
C THR A 54 16.74 -26.81 11.42
N ILE A 55 17.63 -27.20 12.32
CA ILE A 55 17.51 -28.38 13.15
C ILE A 55 17.72 -27.96 14.60
N THR A 56 16.73 -28.23 15.46
CA THR A 56 16.83 -28.00 16.91
C THR A 56 16.86 -29.34 17.61
N PHE A 57 17.75 -29.48 18.60
CA PHE A 57 17.81 -30.67 19.43
C PHE A 57 16.89 -30.50 20.64
N THR A 58 16.00 -31.46 20.84
CA THR A 58 15.08 -31.51 21.98
C THR A 58 15.39 -32.73 22.82
N SER A 59 15.26 -32.63 24.14
CA SER A 59 15.46 -33.76 25.05
C SER A 59 14.47 -34.90 24.81
N GLU A 60 13.26 -34.54 24.34
CA GLU A 60 12.13 -35.47 24.17
C GLU A 60 12.15 -36.20 22.81
N PHE A 61 12.50 -35.49 21.74
CA PHE A 61 12.39 -36.00 20.36
C PHE A 61 13.72 -36.03 19.60
N GLY A 62 14.83 -35.64 20.25
CA GLY A 62 16.13 -35.54 19.62
C GLY A 62 16.16 -34.44 18.56
N SER A 63 16.81 -34.73 17.43
CA SER A 63 17.01 -33.79 16.32
C SER A 63 15.70 -33.55 15.55
N LEU A 64 15.23 -32.30 15.57
CA LEU A 64 13.98 -31.89 14.95
C LEU A 64 14.22 -30.84 13.85
N ALA A 65 14.10 -31.29 12.60
CA ALA A 65 14.11 -30.39 11.45
C ALA A 65 12.77 -29.62 11.34
N HIS A 66 12.85 -28.30 11.28
CA HIS A 66 11.70 -27.42 11.16
C HIS A 66 12.03 -26.18 10.31
N ARG A 67 10.99 -25.41 9.96
CA ARG A 67 11.07 -24.26 9.07
C ARG A 67 10.87 -22.98 9.89
N GLN A 68 11.85 -22.10 9.88
CA GLN A 68 11.83 -20.84 10.61
C GLN A 68 11.13 -19.75 9.80
N ASN A 69 10.46 -18.84 10.50
CA ASN A 69 10.13 -17.54 9.95
C ASN A 69 11.41 -16.81 9.53
N VAL A 70 11.34 -16.06 8.43
CA VAL A 70 12.51 -15.39 7.85
C VAL A 70 12.29 -13.90 7.84
N THR A 71 13.27 -13.14 8.33
CA THR A 71 13.34 -11.68 8.20
C THR A 71 14.56 -11.31 7.36
N ILE A 72 14.35 -10.51 6.32
CA ILE A 72 15.40 -9.97 5.46
C ILE A 72 15.50 -8.47 5.71
N THR A 73 16.74 -8.00 5.92
CA THR A 73 17.06 -6.60 6.17
C THR A 73 18.03 -6.04 5.12
N ALA A 74 17.90 -4.75 4.80
CA ALA A 74 18.91 -3.96 4.10
C ALA A 74 19.48 -2.94 5.08
N GLY A 75 20.66 -3.22 5.64
CA GLY A 75 21.16 -2.46 6.79
C GLY A 75 20.28 -2.73 8.02
N THR A 76 19.70 -1.68 8.59
CA THR A 76 18.76 -1.76 9.73
C THR A 76 17.30 -1.93 9.31
N ASP A 77 17.00 -1.70 8.03
CA ASP A 77 15.62 -1.70 7.56
C ASP A 77 15.15 -3.11 7.22
N VAL A 78 14.05 -3.54 7.81
CA VAL A 78 13.33 -4.72 7.35
C VAL A 78 12.73 -4.43 5.98
N ILE A 79 13.09 -5.25 4.99
CA ILE A 79 12.63 -5.13 3.60
C ILE A 79 11.66 -6.24 3.21
N LEU A 80 11.74 -7.39 3.89
CA LEU A 80 10.87 -8.53 3.66
C LEU A 80 10.78 -9.40 4.92
N GLN A 81 9.59 -9.92 5.22
CA GLN A 81 9.37 -11.00 6.17
C GLN A 81 8.54 -12.10 5.53
N ARG A 82 8.90 -13.36 5.80
CA ARG A 82 8.11 -14.53 5.44
C ARG A 82 7.74 -15.27 6.70
N LEU A 83 6.44 -15.45 6.87
CA LEU A 83 5.82 -16.06 8.03
C LEU A 83 5.07 -17.31 7.56
N GLY A 84 5.28 -18.43 8.25
CA GLY A 84 4.47 -19.62 8.08
C GLY A 84 3.18 -19.55 8.91
N PRO A 85 2.33 -20.58 8.83
CA PRO A 85 1.14 -20.70 9.67
C PRO A 85 1.47 -20.61 11.17
N SER A 86 0.63 -19.91 11.93
CA SER A 86 0.86 -19.63 13.35
C SER A 86 0.79 -20.86 14.26
N SER A 87 0.13 -21.93 13.81
CA SER A 87 -0.06 -23.17 14.54
C SER A 87 -0.36 -24.33 13.60
N LEU A 88 -0.30 -25.57 14.10
CA LEU A 88 -0.76 -26.75 13.36
C LEU A 88 -2.25 -26.69 13.04
N GLN A 89 -3.06 -26.06 13.90
CA GLN A 89 -4.50 -25.91 13.67
C GLN A 89 -4.75 -24.92 12.53
N ASP A 90 -4.03 -23.81 12.50
CA ASP A 90 -4.13 -22.82 11.42
C ASP A 90 -3.65 -23.43 10.11
N TYR A 91 -2.52 -24.16 10.10
CA TYR A 91 -2.08 -24.89 8.92
C TYR A 91 -3.18 -25.77 8.34
N ARG A 92 -3.86 -26.59 9.17
CA ARG A 92 -4.94 -27.46 8.71
C ARG A 92 -6.11 -26.69 8.11
N ARG A 93 -6.50 -25.57 8.73
CA ARG A 93 -7.60 -24.73 8.25
C ARG A 93 -7.21 -23.99 6.97
N MET A 94 -6.01 -23.41 6.92
CA MET A 94 -5.46 -22.76 5.74
C MET A 94 -5.37 -23.73 4.55
N VAL A 95 -5.06 -25.02 4.77
CA VAL A 95 -5.12 -26.04 3.71
C VAL A 95 -6.55 -26.21 3.17
N GLN A 96 -7.56 -26.24 4.03
CA GLN A 96 -8.97 -26.37 3.59
C GLN A 96 -9.40 -25.15 2.78
N GLU A 97 -9.10 -23.95 3.30
CA GLU A 97 -9.44 -22.68 2.66
C GLU A 97 -8.70 -22.49 1.33
N ALA A 98 -7.48 -23.02 1.22
CA ALA A 98 -6.71 -22.99 -0.03
C ALA A 98 -7.32 -23.86 -1.14
N VAL A 99 -8.12 -24.88 -0.81
CA VAL A 99 -8.87 -25.65 -1.81
C VAL A 99 -10.03 -24.82 -2.33
N GLU A 100 -10.84 -24.26 -1.43
CA GLU A 100 -11.97 -23.40 -1.81
C GLU A 100 -11.52 -22.16 -2.60
N GLY A 101 -10.46 -21.49 -2.15
CA GLY A 101 -9.90 -20.33 -2.86
C GLY A 101 -9.34 -20.67 -4.24
N ALA A 102 -8.86 -21.91 -4.46
CA ALA A 102 -8.42 -22.35 -5.78
C ALA A 102 -9.62 -22.52 -6.73
N ASP A 103 -10.71 -23.13 -6.26
CA ASP A 103 -11.95 -23.29 -7.04
C ASP A 103 -12.56 -21.93 -7.41
N LEU A 104 -12.58 -20.98 -6.46
CA LEU A 104 -13.05 -19.61 -6.71
C LEU A 104 -12.14 -18.85 -7.68
N LEU A 105 -10.83 -19.09 -7.64
CA LEU A 105 -9.90 -18.51 -8.59
C LEU A 105 -10.07 -19.10 -9.99
N ASP A 106 -10.33 -20.40 -10.10
CA ASP A 106 -10.68 -21.05 -11.36
C ASP A 106 -11.93 -20.38 -11.97
N ASP A 107 -12.96 -20.17 -11.17
CA ASP A 107 -14.17 -19.46 -11.58
C ASP A 107 -13.89 -18.03 -12.09
N VAL A 108 -12.97 -17.29 -11.46
CA VAL A 108 -12.56 -15.97 -11.94
C VAL A 108 -11.90 -16.06 -13.31
N TYR A 109 -10.97 -17.00 -13.52
CA TYR A 109 -10.29 -17.14 -14.81
C TYR A 109 -11.23 -17.64 -15.91
N ASP A 110 -12.27 -18.40 -15.56
CA ASP A 110 -13.23 -18.95 -16.52
C ASP A 110 -14.34 -17.94 -16.87
N LYS A 111 -14.83 -17.17 -15.90
CA LYS A 111 -16.04 -16.34 -16.03
C LYS A 111 -15.74 -14.84 -16.08
N ALA A 112 -14.72 -14.37 -15.37
CA ALA A 112 -14.43 -12.95 -15.30
C ALA A 112 -13.73 -12.45 -16.57
N CYS A 113 -13.91 -11.17 -16.87
CA CYS A 113 -13.15 -10.49 -17.90
C CYS A 113 -12.00 -9.73 -17.24
N GLY A 114 -10.79 -9.89 -17.76
CA GLY A 114 -9.62 -9.12 -17.30
C GLY A 114 -9.29 -7.90 -18.16
N SER A 115 -10.10 -7.55 -19.17
CA SER A 115 -9.87 -6.31 -19.93
C SER A 115 -11.19 -5.76 -20.52
N PRO A 116 -11.39 -4.43 -20.54
CA PRO A 116 -12.45 -3.77 -21.28
C PRO A 116 -12.13 -3.89 -22.76
N ARG A 117 -12.55 -4.97 -23.43
CA ARG A 117 -12.29 -5.08 -24.86
C ARG A 117 -13.16 -4.09 -25.64
N ASN A 118 -12.53 -2.99 -26.04
CA ASN A 118 -12.93 -2.18 -27.17
C ASN A 118 -12.03 -2.36 -28.41
N ARG A 119 -11.44 -3.54 -28.60
CA ARG A 119 -10.69 -3.82 -29.83
C ARG A 119 -11.16 -5.14 -30.42
N LEU A 120 -12.17 -5.04 -31.28
CA LEU A 120 -12.35 -5.97 -32.40
C LEU A 120 -10.98 -6.21 -33.04
N GLY A 121 -10.39 -7.39 -32.84
CA GLY A 121 -9.13 -7.77 -33.48
C GLY A 121 -7.96 -8.12 -32.55
N VAL A 122 -8.07 -7.98 -31.22
CA VAL A 122 -7.08 -8.59 -30.32
C VAL A 122 -7.51 -10.03 -30.09
N THR A 123 -6.79 -11.00 -30.64
CA THR A 123 -6.92 -12.40 -30.24
C THR A 123 -6.82 -12.50 -28.71
N PRO A 124 -7.58 -13.38 -28.03
CA PRO A 124 -7.28 -13.71 -26.64
C PRO A 124 -5.77 -13.88 -26.51
N SER A 125 -5.16 -13.32 -25.45
CA SER A 125 -3.82 -13.80 -25.06
C SER A 125 -3.89 -15.32 -25.13
N ALA A 126 -2.93 -15.94 -25.84
CA ALA A 126 -3.04 -17.33 -26.26
C ALA A 126 -3.08 -18.31 -25.09
N LYS A 127 -2.96 -17.83 -23.84
CA LYS A 127 -3.09 -18.63 -22.63
C LYS A 127 -3.74 -17.86 -21.46
N PRO A 128 -4.72 -18.47 -20.75
CA PRO A 128 -5.32 -17.90 -19.54
C PRO A 128 -4.31 -17.57 -18.43
N GLU A 129 -3.20 -18.31 -18.36
CA GLU A 129 -2.15 -18.18 -17.33
C GLU A 129 -1.41 -16.82 -17.31
N ASP A 130 -1.47 -16.03 -18.38
CA ASP A 130 -0.83 -14.71 -18.48
C ASP A 130 -1.77 -13.55 -18.14
N GLN A 131 -3.03 -13.82 -17.78
CA GLN A 131 -4.00 -12.79 -17.46
C GLN A 131 -3.80 -12.27 -16.03
N GLU A 132 -3.57 -10.96 -15.90
CA GLU A 132 -3.44 -10.29 -14.61
C GLU A 132 -4.74 -9.59 -14.21
N TYR A 133 -5.22 -9.92 -13.01
CA TYR A 133 -6.38 -9.30 -12.37
C TYR A 133 -5.94 -8.41 -11.21
N VAL A 134 -6.53 -7.23 -11.11
CA VAL A 134 -6.37 -6.21 -10.08
C VAL A 134 -7.77 -5.74 -9.68
N PHE A 135 -8.26 -6.31 -8.59
CA PHE A 135 -9.51 -5.92 -7.97
C PHE A 135 -9.27 -4.82 -6.92
N GLY A 136 -10.29 -4.01 -6.64
CA GLY A 136 -10.22 -2.87 -5.74
C GLY A 136 -10.30 -1.51 -6.43
N ALA A 137 -9.74 -0.48 -5.79
CA ALA A 137 -9.81 0.91 -6.25
C ALA A 137 -8.55 1.32 -7.05
N LEU A 138 -8.73 2.14 -8.09
CA LEU A 138 -7.65 2.67 -8.93
C LEU A 138 -7.88 4.15 -9.23
N TYR A 139 -6.81 4.85 -9.62
CA TYR A 139 -6.90 6.16 -10.28
C TYR A 139 -7.11 5.98 -11.78
N PHE A 140 -7.89 6.86 -12.40
CA PHE A 140 -8.11 6.85 -13.84
C PHE A 140 -6.93 7.49 -14.59
N GLU A 141 -6.17 6.68 -15.33
CA GLU A 141 -5.15 7.18 -16.25
C GLU A 141 -5.77 7.46 -17.62
N GLY A 142 -6.35 8.65 -17.80
CA GLY A 142 -7.08 8.89 -19.05
C GLY A 142 -7.43 10.34 -19.35
N GLY A 143 -6.42 11.18 -19.59
CA GLY A 143 -6.57 12.45 -20.29
C GLY A 143 -6.13 13.67 -19.47
N PRO A 144 -5.70 14.76 -20.14
CA PRO A 144 -5.14 15.95 -19.49
C PRO A 144 -6.08 16.66 -18.49
N ASP A 145 -7.37 16.30 -18.48
CA ASP A 145 -8.41 16.92 -17.65
C ASP A 145 -9.16 15.91 -16.73
N ASP A 146 -8.74 14.65 -16.62
CA ASP A 146 -9.54 13.55 -16.02
C ASP A 146 -8.82 12.78 -14.88
N TYR A 147 -7.79 13.38 -14.27
CA TYR A 147 -6.99 12.78 -13.19
C TYR A 147 -7.71 12.72 -11.82
N ASP A 148 -8.95 13.22 -11.72
CA ASP A 148 -9.66 13.41 -10.45
C ASP A 148 -10.56 12.23 -10.04
N ASN A 149 -10.70 11.20 -10.87
CA ASN A 149 -11.67 10.14 -10.63
C ASN A 149 -11.03 8.86 -10.08
N ILE A 150 -11.10 8.69 -8.76
CA ILE A 150 -10.87 7.39 -8.12
C ILE A 150 -12.11 6.52 -8.36
N TYR A 151 -11.91 5.27 -8.76
CA TYR A 151 -13.02 4.37 -9.09
C TYR A 151 -12.71 2.91 -8.72
N LEU A 152 -13.76 2.09 -8.59
CA LEU A 152 -13.59 0.65 -8.54
C LEU A 152 -13.16 0.14 -9.92
N SER A 153 -12.07 -0.63 -9.98
CA SER A 153 -11.53 -1.11 -11.24
C SER A 153 -12.60 -1.82 -12.09
N HIS A 154 -12.50 -1.72 -13.42
CA HIS A 154 -13.42 -2.42 -14.32
C HIS A 154 -13.42 -3.94 -14.09
N GLN A 155 -12.29 -4.49 -13.64
CA GLN A 155 -12.17 -5.91 -13.29
C GLN A 155 -12.89 -6.22 -11.97
N THR A 156 -13.03 -5.25 -11.07
CA THR A 156 -13.84 -5.39 -9.85
C THR A 156 -15.32 -5.34 -10.17
N THR A 157 -15.74 -4.31 -10.90
CA THR A 157 -17.16 -4.09 -11.20
C THR A 157 -17.69 -5.06 -12.26
N GLN A 158 -16.81 -5.61 -13.09
CA GLN A 158 -17.12 -6.41 -14.27
C GLN A 158 -18.12 -5.71 -15.21
N LYS A 159 -18.16 -4.37 -15.17
CA LYS A 159 -18.95 -3.49 -16.03
C LYS A 159 -18.08 -2.96 -17.15
N TYR A 160 -18.55 -3.11 -18.38
CA TYR A 160 -17.81 -2.75 -19.59
C TYR A 160 -18.74 -1.99 -20.53
N TRP A 161 -18.35 -0.77 -20.91
CA TRP A 161 -19.15 0.14 -21.76
C TRP A 161 -19.62 -0.45 -23.11
N ALA A 162 -19.04 -1.56 -23.59
CA ALA A 162 -19.44 -2.29 -24.81
C ALA A 162 -20.11 -3.66 -24.57
N ARG A 163 -20.34 -4.05 -23.31
CA ARG A 163 -21.16 -5.20 -22.98
C ARG A 163 -22.44 -4.69 -22.31
N ASP A 164 -23.55 -5.31 -22.68
CA ASP A 164 -24.80 -5.12 -21.96
C ASP A 164 -24.55 -5.38 -20.46
N ASP A 165 -24.88 -4.39 -19.61
CA ASP A 165 -24.65 -4.43 -18.16
C ASP A 165 -25.31 -5.67 -17.51
N GLN A 166 -26.31 -6.26 -18.16
CA GLN A 166 -26.93 -7.52 -17.74
C GLN A 166 -26.09 -8.77 -18.03
N GLN A 167 -25.13 -8.76 -18.97
CA GLN A 167 -24.59 -9.99 -19.56
C GLN A 167 -23.40 -10.65 -18.84
N ASN A 168 -22.77 -10.00 -17.85
CA ASN A 168 -21.62 -10.59 -17.14
C ASN A 168 -21.88 -10.81 -15.64
N GLU A 169 -23.07 -11.28 -15.32
CA GLU A 169 -23.46 -11.59 -13.94
C GLU A 169 -22.58 -12.68 -13.32
N ASP A 170 -22.27 -13.75 -14.04
CA ASP A 170 -21.40 -14.83 -13.57
C ASP A 170 -19.99 -14.32 -13.22
N GLY A 171 -19.43 -13.42 -14.03
CA GLY A 171 -18.14 -12.79 -13.73
C GLY A 171 -18.20 -11.90 -12.48
N ARG A 172 -19.31 -11.20 -12.24
CA ARG A 172 -19.50 -10.41 -11.01
C ARG A 172 -19.54 -11.31 -9.78
N TRP A 173 -20.27 -12.42 -9.82
CA TRP A 173 -20.31 -13.39 -8.73
C TRP A 173 -18.94 -13.99 -8.49
N ALA A 174 -18.24 -14.48 -9.53
CA ALA A 174 -16.91 -15.06 -9.39
C ALA A 174 -15.91 -14.10 -8.70
N VAL A 175 -15.87 -12.82 -9.13
CA VAL A 175 -15.00 -11.81 -8.51
C VAL A 175 -15.42 -11.53 -7.06
N THR A 176 -16.72 -11.36 -6.81
CA THR A 176 -17.22 -11.03 -5.47
C THR A 176 -17.00 -12.18 -4.48
N ASP A 177 -17.23 -13.42 -4.89
CA ASP A 177 -17.04 -14.62 -4.07
C ASP A 177 -15.56 -14.81 -3.73
N LEU A 178 -14.64 -14.63 -4.70
CA LEU A 178 -13.21 -14.68 -4.44
C LEU A 178 -12.77 -13.57 -3.46
N MET A 179 -13.27 -12.34 -3.62
CA MET A 179 -12.95 -11.24 -2.70
C MET A 179 -13.50 -11.49 -1.30
N ALA A 180 -14.74 -11.99 -1.18
CA ALA A 180 -15.36 -12.32 0.10
C ALA A 180 -14.64 -13.47 0.83
N TRP A 181 -14.27 -14.51 0.09
CA TRP A 181 -13.42 -15.60 0.59
C TRP A 181 -12.07 -15.04 1.09
N PHE A 182 -11.40 -14.21 0.28
CA PHE A 182 -10.10 -13.68 0.66
C PHE A 182 -10.17 -12.77 1.89
N ASN A 183 -11.21 -11.93 2.00
CA ASN A 183 -11.43 -11.12 3.20
C ASN A 183 -11.56 -12.02 4.44
N SER A 184 -12.35 -13.10 4.35
CA SER A 184 -12.51 -14.08 5.43
C SER A 184 -11.19 -14.80 5.77
N TYR A 185 -10.42 -15.19 4.76
CA TYR A 185 -9.09 -15.77 4.93
C TYR A 185 -8.14 -14.80 5.63
N PHE A 186 -8.12 -13.54 5.19
CA PHE A 186 -7.25 -12.49 5.71
C PHE A 186 -7.57 -12.20 7.17
N GLU A 187 -8.84 -11.98 7.52
CA GLU A 187 -9.27 -11.76 8.91
C GLU A 187 -8.88 -12.91 9.83
N ARG A 188 -8.92 -14.14 9.32
CA ARG A 188 -8.66 -15.34 10.11
C ARG A 188 -7.18 -15.64 10.31
N PHE A 189 -6.34 -15.42 9.30
CA PHE A 189 -4.94 -15.88 9.32
C PHE A 189 -3.90 -14.76 9.20
N VAL A 190 -4.24 -13.65 8.56
CA VAL A 190 -3.30 -12.53 8.36
C VAL A 190 -3.50 -11.46 9.42
N LEU A 191 -4.75 -11.05 9.69
CA LEU A 191 -5.07 -10.02 10.68
C LEU A 191 -4.52 -10.32 12.09
N PRO A 192 -4.54 -11.57 12.60
CA PRO A 192 -3.90 -11.89 13.88
C PRO A 192 -2.41 -11.56 13.92
N LEU A 193 -1.72 -11.59 12.76
CA LEU A 193 -0.31 -11.20 12.70
C LEU A 193 -0.09 -9.72 12.99
N LEU A 194 -1.10 -8.88 12.75
CA LEU A 194 -1.04 -7.44 13.00
C LEU A 194 -1.39 -7.14 14.46
N VAL A 195 -2.41 -7.82 15.00
CA VAL A 195 -2.99 -7.52 16.31
C VAL A 195 -2.20 -8.15 17.46
N GLU A 196 -1.69 -9.38 17.30
CA GLU A 196 -1.04 -10.09 18.39
C GLU A 196 0.41 -9.59 18.65
N GLU A 197 0.70 -9.18 19.89
CA GLU A 197 2.05 -8.87 20.40
C GLU A 197 2.88 -10.15 20.56
N GLY A 198 3.19 -10.82 19.45
CA GLY A 198 3.88 -12.11 19.46
C GLY A 198 3.82 -12.87 18.13
N SER A 199 3.25 -12.25 17.10
CA SER A 199 3.19 -12.84 15.75
C SER A 199 4.55 -12.92 15.05
N GLY A 200 5.55 -12.17 15.51
CA GLY A 200 6.85 -12.03 14.84
C GLY A 200 6.85 -11.03 13.68
N LEU A 201 5.70 -10.39 13.39
CA LEU A 201 5.65 -9.29 12.42
C LEU A 201 6.41 -8.08 12.96
N CYS A 202 7.27 -7.49 12.13
CA CYS A 202 8.09 -6.35 12.54
C CYS A 202 7.24 -5.09 12.80
N ALA A 203 7.70 -4.28 13.75
CA ALA A 203 7.00 -3.07 14.17
C ALA A 203 6.71 -2.10 13.02
N ARG A 204 7.62 -2.01 12.03
CA ARG A 204 7.46 -1.11 10.88
C ARG A 204 6.26 -1.51 10.01
N PHE A 205 6.20 -2.75 9.55
CA PHE A 205 5.08 -3.23 8.74
C PHE A 205 3.77 -3.20 9.52
N ARG A 206 3.80 -3.53 10.82
CA ARG A 206 2.62 -3.41 11.70
C ARG A 206 2.10 -1.96 11.75
N ALA A 207 2.99 -0.99 12.01
CA ALA A 207 2.62 0.42 12.07
C ALA A 207 2.04 0.91 10.74
N GLN A 208 2.65 0.57 9.62
CA GLN A 208 2.17 0.97 8.28
C GLN A 208 0.78 0.38 7.95
N LEU A 209 0.54 -0.89 8.32
CA LEU A 209 -0.77 -1.52 8.12
C LEU A 209 -1.85 -0.96 9.06
N GLN A 210 -1.47 -0.62 10.29
CA GLN A 210 -2.36 0.04 11.25
C GLN A 210 -2.72 1.46 10.78
N GLU A 211 -1.75 2.23 10.29
CA GLU A 211 -1.97 3.56 9.74
C GLU A 211 -2.92 3.53 8.54
N ARG A 212 -2.79 2.53 7.65
CA ARG A 212 -3.78 2.29 6.57
C ARG A 212 -5.18 2.10 7.13
N SER A 213 -5.32 1.24 8.12
CA SER A 213 -6.61 0.92 8.73
C SER A 213 -7.27 2.15 9.37
N ASP A 214 -6.48 2.95 10.10
CA ASP A 214 -7.01 4.03 10.92
C ASP A 214 -7.17 5.35 10.16
N THR A 215 -6.32 5.58 9.15
CA THR A 215 -6.14 6.91 8.55
C THR A 215 -6.39 6.96 7.05
N HIS A 216 -5.92 5.96 6.29
CA HIS A 216 -5.98 6.03 4.82
C HIS A 216 -7.21 5.35 4.24
N PHE A 217 -7.51 4.12 4.65
CA PHE A 217 -8.66 3.38 4.11
C PHE A 217 -10.01 4.05 4.38
N PRO A 218 -10.29 4.62 5.58
CA PRO A 218 -11.56 5.31 5.80
C PRO A 218 -11.80 6.42 4.77
N TRP A 219 -10.77 7.20 4.43
CA TRP A 219 -10.84 8.23 3.41
C TRP A 219 -11.11 7.66 2.02
N VAL A 220 -10.34 6.68 1.54
CA VAL A 220 -10.58 6.08 0.20
C VAL A 220 -11.96 5.43 0.12
N ALA A 221 -12.43 4.82 1.20
CA ALA A 221 -13.73 4.19 1.27
C ALA A 221 -14.90 5.20 1.23
N GLU A 222 -14.66 6.45 1.61
CA GLU A 222 -15.61 7.55 1.42
C GLU A 222 -15.62 8.01 -0.05
N GLU A 223 -14.45 8.11 -0.68
CA GLU A 223 -14.30 8.53 -2.09
C GLU A 223 -14.76 7.47 -3.10
N VAL A 224 -14.65 6.17 -2.76
CA VAL A 224 -14.95 5.05 -3.66
C VAL A 224 -16.15 4.25 -3.17
N PRO A 225 -17.37 4.54 -3.68
CA PRO A 225 -18.58 3.84 -3.26
C PRO A 225 -18.45 2.33 -3.39
N GLY A 226 -18.70 1.63 -2.28
CA GLY A 226 -18.67 0.17 -2.22
C GLY A 226 -17.32 -0.45 -1.84
N LEU A 227 -16.22 0.30 -1.85
CA LEU A 227 -14.88 -0.25 -1.55
C LEU A 227 -14.82 -0.92 -0.17
N LYS A 228 -15.43 -0.30 0.86
CA LYS A 228 -15.51 -0.84 2.23
C LYS A 228 -16.21 -2.20 2.35
N HIS A 229 -16.97 -2.60 1.34
CA HIS A 229 -17.65 -3.90 1.31
C HIS A 229 -16.84 -4.96 0.55
N LEU A 230 -15.84 -4.53 -0.21
CA LEU A 230 -15.04 -5.39 -1.08
C LEU A 230 -13.64 -5.65 -0.51
N CYS A 231 -13.04 -4.66 0.16
CA CYS A 231 -11.70 -4.74 0.72
C CYS A 231 -11.69 -4.52 2.24
N LEU A 232 -10.66 -5.04 2.90
CA LEU A 232 -10.40 -4.79 4.32
C LEU A 232 -9.51 -3.55 4.50
N PRO A 233 -9.52 -2.91 5.69
CA PRO A 233 -8.80 -1.65 5.90
C PRO A 233 -7.28 -1.66 5.65
N GLN A 234 -6.66 -2.85 5.57
CA GLN A 234 -5.22 -3.02 5.38
C GLN A 234 -4.76 -2.90 3.90
N TYR A 235 -5.69 -3.02 2.95
CA TYR A 235 -5.41 -2.96 1.51
C TYR A 235 -6.55 -2.31 0.72
N SER A 236 -6.22 -1.68 -0.41
CA SER A 236 -7.21 -1.14 -1.34
C SER A 236 -7.39 -2.03 -2.56
N ASN A 237 -6.42 -2.93 -2.81
CA ASN A 237 -6.35 -3.75 -4.01
C ASN A 237 -5.97 -5.20 -3.72
N LEU A 238 -6.44 -6.09 -4.60
CA LEU A 238 -6.22 -7.52 -4.59
C LEU A 238 -5.79 -8.00 -5.98
N LYS A 239 -4.64 -8.66 -6.08
CA LYS A 239 -4.07 -9.23 -7.31
C LYS A 239 -3.92 -10.74 -7.16
N PRO A 240 -4.94 -11.54 -7.49
CA PRO A 240 -4.79 -12.99 -7.57
C PRO A 240 -4.06 -13.38 -8.86
N LYS A 241 -3.25 -14.44 -8.78
CA LYS A 241 -2.40 -14.90 -9.89
C LYS A 241 -2.26 -16.40 -9.89
N LYS A 242 -2.55 -17.05 -11.02
CA LYS A 242 -2.20 -18.45 -11.28
C LYS A 242 -0.76 -18.58 -11.77
N GLY A 243 -0.13 -19.70 -11.45
CA GLY A 243 1.20 -20.06 -11.92
C GLY A 243 2.33 -19.22 -11.30
N PHE A 244 3.36 -18.99 -12.12
CA PHE A 244 4.58 -18.27 -11.76
C PHE A 244 4.63 -16.92 -12.48
N SER A 245 5.50 -16.02 -12.01
CA SER A 245 5.64 -14.69 -12.60
C SER A 245 6.56 -14.73 -13.82
N SER A 246 6.05 -14.29 -14.97
CA SER A 246 6.82 -14.16 -16.22
C SER A 246 7.80 -12.98 -16.18
N SER A 247 7.44 -11.90 -15.50
CA SER A 247 8.27 -10.72 -15.23
C SER A 247 8.26 -10.35 -13.74
N PRO A 248 9.27 -9.60 -13.26
CA PRO A 248 9.22 -8.99 -11.94
C PRO A 248 8.04 -8.02 -11.81
N ASP A 249 7.39 -8.01 -10.64
CA ASP A 249 6.39 -7.01 -10.30
C ASP A 249 7.14 -5.71 -9.94
N SER A 250 7.09 -4.72 -10.83
CA SER A 250 7.67 -3.39 -10.59
C SER A 250 6.65 -2.32 -10.93
N THR A 251 5.83 -1.94 -9.96
CA THR A 251 5.06 -0.71 -10.10
C THR A 251 5.41 0.21 -8.92
N LYS A 252 5.66 1.48 -9.24
CA LYS A 252 6.04 2.51 -8.26
C LYS A 252 4.83 3.13 -7.57
N GLU A 253 3.64 2.68 -7.95
CA GLU A 253 2.35 3.23 -7.53
C GLU A 253 1.83 2.53 -6.28
N GLU A 254 2.45 1.43 -5.86
CA GLU A 254 1.92 0.61 -4.77
C GLU A 254 2.70 0.87 -3.47
N ALA A 255 1.98 1.00 -2.36
CA ALA A 255 2.53 1.35 -1.07
C ALA A 255 3.09 0.15 -0.31
N SER A 256 4.09 0.42 0.53
CA SER A 256 4.62 -0.53 1.52
C SER A 256 3.70 -0.69 2.75
N PRO A 257 3.52 -1.92 3.28
CA PRO A 257 3.98 -3.19 2.73
C PRO A 257 2.99 -3.83 1.74
N PHE A 258 3.54 -4.70 0.90
CA PHE A 258 2.84 -5.74 0.15
C PHE A 258 2.58 -6.92 1.05
N ILE A 259 1.46 -7.60 0.85
CA ILE A 259 1.18 -8.88 1.50
C ILE A 259 0.86 -9.89 0.40
N MET A 260 1.74 -10.86 0.21
CA MET A 260 1.57 -11.96 -0.73
C MET A 260 1.39 -13.27 0.03
N ILE A 261 0.38 -14.05 -0.34
CA ILE A 261 0.14 -15.38 0.21
C ILE A 261 0.39 -16.39 -0.90
N ASN A 262 1.27 -17.37 -0.65
CA ASN A 262 1.63 -18.39 -1.62
C ASN A 262 0.77 -19.64 -1.40
N PHE A 263 0.15 -20.18 -2.45
CA PHE A 263 -0.68 -21.38 -2.40
C PHE A 263 -0.22 -22.41 -3.44
N GLY A 264 -0.69 -23.65 -3.29
CA GLY A 264 -0.41 -24.74 -4.22
C GLY A 264 1.02 -25.26 -4.10
N GLN A 265 1.91 -24.89 -5.04
CA GLN A 265 3.28 -25.40 -5.09
C GLN A 265 4.30 -24.53 -4.36
N HIS A 266 5.46 -25.14 -4.08
CA HIS A 266 6.66 -24.43 -3.67
C HIS A 266 7.14 -23.47 -4.77
N ALA A 267 7.71 -22.34 -4.37
CA ALA A 267 8.27 -21.36 -5.28
C ALA A 267 9.57 -20.77 -4.74
N PHE A 268 10.33 -20.11 -5.61
CA PHE A 268 11.34 -19.16 -5.18
C PHE A 268 10.82 -17.75 -5.42
N LEU A 269 10.93 -16.90 -4.41
CA LEU A 269 10.77 -15.46 -4.56
C LEU A 269 12.15 -14.86 -4.80
N GLU A 270 12.42 -14.51 -6.05
CA GLU A 270 13.66 -13.91 -6.47
C GLU A 270 13.71 -12.42 -6.14
N LEU A 271 14.78 -12.01 -5.47
CA LEU A 271 15.10 -10.62 -5.16
C LEU A 271 16.33 -10.23 -5.98
N ALA A 272 16.12 -9.83 -7.23
CA ALA A 272 17.20 -9.64 -8.21
C ALA A 272 18.25 -8.62 -7.73
N GLU A 273 17.81 -7.51 -7.14
CA GLU A 273 18.68 -6.45 -6.62
C GLU A 273 19.64 -6.92 -5.52
N TYR A 274 19.33 -8.02 -4.84
CA TYR A 274 20.12 -8.60 -3.76
C TYR A 274 20.78 -9.92 -4.15
N ASN A 275 20.65 -10.35 -5.42
CA ASN A 275 21.04 -11.68 -5.92
C ASN A 275 20.70 -12.79 -4.93
N CYS A 276 19.44 -12.79 -4.50
CA CYS A 276 18.90 -13.70 -3.51
C CYS A 276 17.62 -14.35 -4.03
N SER A 277 17.35 -15.57 -3.59
CA SER A 277 16.05 -16.23 -3.73
C SER A 277 15.60 -16.72 -2.36
N LEU A 278 14.36 -16.42 -2.00
CA LEU A 278 13.72 -16.94 -0.79
C LEU A 278 12.81 -18.10 -1.19
N GLU A 279 13.00 -19.28 -0.61
CA GLU A 279 12.08 -20.39 -0.84
C GLU A 279 10.76 -20.15 -0.10
N LEU A 280 9.67 -20.24 -0.84
CA LEU A 280 8.29 -20.19 -0.37
C LEU A 280 7.69 -21.59 -0.35
N GLN A 281 7.06 -21.93 0.76
CA GLN A 281 6.21 -23.10 0.91
C GLN A 281 4.75 -22.70 0.65
N PRO A 282 3.87 -23.67 0.38
CA PRO A 282 2.44 -23.41 0.40
C PRO A 282 2.04 -22.84 1.76
N LEU A 283 1.13 -21.85 1.75
CA LEU A 283 0.61 -21.11 2.89
C LEU A 283 1.58 -20.12 3.55
N ASP A 284 2.77 -19.90 2.99
CA ASP A 284 3.66 -18.84 3.44
C ASP A 284 3.03 -17.46 3.14
N ILE A 285 3.02 -16.59 4.16
CA ILE A 285 2.60 -15.18 4.09
C ILE A 285 3.88 -14.33 4.02
N VAL A 286 4.03 -13.55 2.96
CA VAL A 286 5.19 -12.71 2.71
C VAL A 286 4.78 -11.24 2.77
N LEU A 287 5.40 -10.48 3.66
CA LEU A 287 5.29 -9.04 3.71
C LEU A 287 6.56 -8.39 3.20
N TYR A 288 6.48 -7.46 2.26
CA TYR A 288 7.68 -6.80 1.74
C TYR A 288 7.45 -5.36 1.31
N ASP A 289 8.55 -4.62 1.19
CA ASP A 289 8.55 -3.23 0.75
C ASP A 289 8.82 -3.15 -0.76
N PRO A 290 7.81 -2.80 -1.59
CA PRO A 290 7.95 -2.75 -3.04
C PRO A 290 8.94 -1.66 -3.49
N ASP A 291 9.14 -0.59 -2.71
CA ASP A 291 10.12 0.47 -3.00
C ASP A 291 11.57 -0.02 -2.80
N LYS A 292 11.77 -1.08 -2.02
CA LYS A 292 13.09 -1.62 -1.67
C LYS A 292 13.39 -2.98 -2.29
N VAL A 293 12.37 -3.69 -2.76
CA VAL A 293 12.44 -5.07 -3.23
C VAL A 293 11.57 -5.23 -4.46
N THR A 294 12.21 -5.49 -5.60
CA THR A 294 11.53 -6.06 -6.76
C THR A 294 11.54 -7.59 -6.64
N ALA A 295 10.36 -8.18 -6.53
CA ALA A 295 10.17 -9.61 -6.31
C ALA A 295 9.60 -10.31 -7.55
N GLN A 296 10.06 -11.53 -7.81
CA GLN A 296 9.51 -12.39 -8.86
C GLN A 296 9.35 -13.82 -8.35
N ALA A 297 8.13 -14.37 -8.42
CA ALA A 297 7.90 -15.76 -8.05
C ALA A 297 8.24 -16.70 -9.22
N VAL A 298 9.24 -17.55 -9.05
CA VAL A 298 9.69 -18.53 -10.07
C VAL A 298 9.58 -19.96 -9.58
N LYS A 299 9.61 -20.91 -10.51
CA LYS A 299 9.44 -22.34 -10.22
C LYS A 299 10.58 -22.91 -9.40
N HIS A 300 10.24 -23.67 -8.36
CA HIS A 300 11.23 -24.43 -7.59
C HIS A 300 11.63 -25.71 -8.33
N SER A 301 12.70 -25.66 -9.12
CA SER A 301 13.14 -26.76 -10.01
C SER A 301 13.30 -28.13 -9.32
N GLN A 302 13.65 -28.15 -8.03
CA GLN A 302 13.89 -29.38 -7.26
C GLN A 302 12.70 -29.83 -6.37
N ARG A 303 11.61 -29.05 -6.29
CA ARG A 303 10.47 -29.30 -5.37
C ARG A 303 9.13 -29.22 -6.10
N VAL A 304 9.12 -29.68 -7.35
CA VAL A 304 7.87 -29.90 -8.08
C VAL A 304 7.25 -31.16 -7.52
N ASP A 305 6.25 -30.99 -6.66
CA ASP A 305 5.45 -32.11 -6.19
C ASP A 305 4.25 -32.25 -7.14
N PRO A 306 4.18 -33.31 -7.97
CA PRO A 306 3.06 -33.51 -8.89
C PRO A 306 1.74 -33.80 -8.16
N SER A 307 1.77 -34.07 -6.86
CA SER A 307 0.56 -34.25 -6.04
C SER A 307 -0.03 -32.94 -5.54
N LEU A 308 0.74 -31.84 -5.59
CA LEU A 308 0.24 -30.51 -5.20
C LEU A 308 -0.47 -29.84 -6.39
N PRO A 309 -1.58 -29.13 -6.13
CA PRO A 309 -2.27 -28.37 -7.17
C PRO A 309 -1.35 -27.27 -7.74
N GLU A 310 -1.74 -26.70 -8.88
CA GLU A 310 -0.99 -25.62 -9.52
C GLU A 310 -0.67 -24.50 -8.51
N ARG A 311 0.51 -23.88 -8.65
CA ARG A 311 0.83 -22.70 -7.84
C ARG A 311 -0.18 -21.60 -8.13
N TRP A 312 -0.62 -20.93 -7.09
CA TRP A 312 -1.24 -19.62 -7.23
C TRP A 312 -0.86 -18.76 -6.04
N SER A 313 -1.18 -17.47 -6.13
CA SER A 313 -0.92 -16.52 -5.06
C SER A 313 -1.93 -15.42 -5.08
N VAL A 314 -2.13 -14.81 -3.92
CA VAL A 314 -2.90 -13.57 -3.79
C VAL A 314 -2.00 -12.52 -3.18
N THR A 315 -1.84 -11.42 -3.90
CA THR A 315 -1.12 -10.24 -3.41
C THR A 315 -2.12 -9.14 -3.11
N CYS A 316 -2.12 -8.61 -1.90
CA CYS A 316 -2.90 -7.44 -1.56
C CYS A 316 -1.98 -6.29 -1.15
N TYR A 317 -2.39 -5.08 -1.51
CA TYR A 317 -1.60 -3.87 -1.32
C TYR A 317 -2.51 -2.64 -1.27
N PHE A 318 -1.92 -1.50 -0.94
CA PHE A 318 -2.58 -0.22 -0.93
C PHE A 318 -1.95 0.68 -1.99
N GLN A 319 -2.72 1.49 -2.71
CA GLN A 319 -2.13 2.45 -3.67
C GLN A 319 -1.42 3.57 -2.91
N LYS A 320 -0.23 3.94 -3.35
CA LYS A 320 0.59 5.01 -2.76
C LYS A 320 -0.09 6.36 -2.84
N LEU A 321 -0.74 6.66 -3.96
CA LEU A 321 -1.55 7.86 -4.15
C LEU A 321 -2.70 7.97 -3.14
N PHE A 322 -3.24 6.85 -2.65
CA PHE A 322 -4.24 6.86 -1.57
C PHE A 322 -3.63 7.18 -0.20
N GLN A 323 -2.38 6.75 0.06
CA GLN A 323 -1.68 7.12 1.30
C GLN A 323 -1.31 8.60 1.31
N GLU A 324 -0.85 9.10 0.17
CA GLU A 324 -0.48 10.49 -0.02
C GLU A 324 -1.70 11.42 -0.05
N ARG A 325 -2.93 10.86 -0.04
CA ARG A 325 -4.21 11.57 -0.16
C ARG A 325 -4.18 12.58 -1.32
N GLN A 326 -3.46 12.25 -2.37
CA GLN A 326 -3.41 13.06 -3.58
C GLN A 326 -4.71 12.85 -4.35
N LEU A 327 -5.77 13.52 -3.90
CA LEU A 327 -6.60 14.19 -4.88
C LEU A 327 -5.67 15.21 -5.53
N THR A 328 -5.72 15.35 -6.85
CA THR A 328 -5.15 16.54 -7.47
C THR A 328 -5.92 17.74 -6.93
N ASP A 329 -5.45 18.31 -5.82
CA ASP A 329 -5.88 19.60 -5.28
C ASP A 329 -5.56 20.75 -6.25
N ASP A 330 -4.97 20.42 -7.41
CA ASP A 330 -4.86 21.26 -8.60
C ASP A 330 -6.21 21.44 -9.32
N GLY A 331 -7.32 21.49 -8.58
CA GLY A 331 -8.57 22.03 -9.12
C GLY A 331 -8.32 23.44 -9.69
N PRO A 332 -9.13 23.92 -10.66
CA PRO A 332 -8.98 25.24 -11.27
C PRO A 332 -8.84 26.39 -10.25
N CYS A 333 -9.35 26.20 -9.03
CA CYS A 333 -9.23 27.12 -7.91
C CYS A 333 -7.80 27.28 -7.37
N GLU A 334 -6.99 26.21 -7.28
CA GLU A 334 -5.57 26.34 -6.89
C GLU A 334 -4.73 26.93 -8.03
N PHE A 335 -5.00 26.55 -9.29
CA PHE A 335 -4.35 27.22 -10.43
C PHE A 335 -4.74 28.70 -10.53
N TYR A 336 -5.98 29.04 -10.19
CA TYR A 336 -6.43 30.42 -10.06
C TYR A 336 -5.75 31.12 -8.89
N ALA A 337 -5.62 30.49 -7.73
CA ALA A 337 -4.93 31.05 -6.56
C ALA A 337 -3.43 31.24 -6.82
N LYS A 338 -2.73 30.25 -7.39
CA LYS A 338 -1.32 30.33 -7.83
C LYS A 338 -1.15 31.35 -8.95
N SER A 339 -2.06 31.42 -9.92
CA SER A 339 -2.02 32.42 -11.00
C SER A 339 -2.30 33.83 -10.49
N LYS A 340 -3.25 34.00 -9.56
CA LYS A 340 -3.57 35.27 -8.90
C LYS A 340 -2.38 35.72 -8.06
N ALA A 341 -1.83 34.85 -7.22
CA ALA A 341 -0.63 35.16 -6.44
C ALA A 341 0.57 35.55 -7.33
N ARG A 342 0.78 34.85 -8.46
CA ARG A 342 1.83 35.20 -9.44
C ARG A 342 1.55 36.53 -10.14
N ARG A 343 0.28 36.87 -10.39
CA ARG A 343 -0.13 38.14 -10.98
C ARG A 343 0.05 39.29 -9.99
N ASP A 344 -0.40 39.10 -8.76
CA ASP A 344 -0.29 40.06 -7.66
C ASP A 344 1.19 40.34 -7.35
N GLN A 345 2.04 39.31 -7.35
CA GLN A 345 3.49 39.46 -7.17
C GLN A 345 4.15 40.22 -8.33
N LYS A 346 3.71 40.00 -9.58
CA LYS A 346 4.18 40.77 -10.75
C LYS A 346 3.71 42.22 -10.70
N THR A 347 2.47 42.48 -10.26
CA THR A 347 1.95 43.84 -10.07
C THR A 347 2.73 44.56 -8.99
N LEU A 348 2.96 43.92 -7.83
CA LEU A 348 3.79 44.48 -6.75
C LEU A 348 5.23 44.78 -7.20
N ALA A 349 5.83 43.90 -8.00
CA ALA A 349 7.17 44.13 -8.55
C ALA A 349 7.19 45.33 -9.53
N ARG A 350 6.16 45.44 -10.39
CA ARG A 350 6.02 46.57 -11.31
C ARG A 350 5.75 47.89 -10.58
N ASP A 351 4.91 47.89 -9.56
CA ASP A 351 4.62 49.07 -8.74
C ASP A 351 5.83 49.50 -7.90
N ALA A 352 6.70 48.55 -7.53
CA ALA A 352 7.98 48.85 -6.91
C ALA A 352 8.96 49.47 -7.90
N GLU A 353 9.00 48.98 -9.14
CA GLU A 353 9.81 49.53 -10.23
C GLU A 353 9.37 50.93 -10.65
N ILE A 354 8.05 51.16 -10.78
CA ILE A 354 7.48 52.50 -11.04
C ILE A 354 7.83 53.46 -9.91
N ARG A 355 7.67 53.05 -8.64
CA ARG A 355 8.06 53.90 -7.50
C ARG A 355 9.57 54.19 -7.45
N ALA A 356 10.40 53.25 -7.88
CA ALA A 356 11.85 53.49 -7.99
C ALA A 356 12.16 54.52 -9.09
N GLN A 357 11.51 54.41 -10.25
CA GLN A 357 11.64 55.39 -11.33
C GLN A 357 11.11 56.77 -10.94
N GLU A 358 9.94 56.85 -10.29
CA GLU A 358 9.39 58.11 -9.80
C GLU A 358 10.30 58.76 -8.73
N ALA A 359 10.95 57.97 -7.88
CA ALA A 359 11.92 58.47 -6.91
C ALA A 359 13.20 59.00 -7.59
N GLU A 360 13.68 58.34 -8.64
CA GLU A 360 14.80 58.81 -9.47
C GLU A 360 14.44 60.09 -10.23
N GLU A 361 13.24 60.17 -10.81
CA GLU A 361 12.76 61.38 -11.46
C GLU A 361 12.57 62.52 -10.45
N GLN A 362 12.00 62.29 -9.27
CA GLN A 362 11.88 63.33 -8.23
C GLN A 362 13.24 63.80 -7.72
N GLN A 363 14.25 62.93 -7.65
CA GLN A 363 15.63 63.36 -7.39
C GLN A 363 16.18 64.22 -8.52
N SER A 364 15.93 63.85 -9.77
CA SER A 364 16.34 64.62 -10.97
C SER A 364 15.69 66.01 -11.01
N TRP A 365 14.36 66.09 -10.82
CA TRP A 365 13.61 67.34 -10.77
C TRP A 365 13.91 68.20 -9.53
N GLY A 366 14.17 67.59 -8.37
CA GLY A 366 14.64 68.30 -7.17
C GLY A 366 15.99 69.00 -7.42
N SER A 367 16.90 68.35 -8.14
CA SER A 367 18.16 68.96 -8.56
C SER A 367 18.03 69.97 -9.72
N ALA A 368 16.92 69.97 -10.46
CA ALA A 368 16.61 70.98 -11.47
C ALA A 368 15.95 72.24 -10.85
N ILE A 369 15.09 72.09 -9.85
CA ILE A 369 14.43 73.22 -9.16
C ILE A 369 15.42 73.98 -8.25
N GLU A 370 16.42 73.31 -7.67
CA GLU A 370 17.55 74.01 -7.02
C GLU A 370 18.44 74.78 -8.01
N ARG A 371 18.33 74.51 -9.32
CA ARG A 371 19.00 75.27 -10.40
C ARG A 371 18.13 76.35 -11.04
N GLU A 372 16.81 76.35 -10.83
CA GLU A 372 15.87 77.31 -11.42
C GLU A 372 15.21 78.27 -10.41
N SER A 373 15.58 78.22 -9.12
CA SER A 373 15.35 79.31 -8.16
C SER A 373 16.33 80.50 -8.37
N SER A 374 16.61 80.82 -9.63
CA SER A 374 17.27 82.03 -10.09
C SER A 374 16.73 82.38 -11.48
N GLY A 375 15.45 82.77 -11.57
CA GLY A 375 14.84 83.04 -12.87
C GLY A 375 13.42 83.58 -12.76
N ALA A 376 13.33 84.89 -12.56
CA ALA A 376 12.11 85.66 -12.38
C ALA A 376 11.12 85.65 -13.57
N THR A 377 9.83 85.89 -13.25
CA THR A 377 8.82 86.71 -13.98
C THR A 377 8.44 86.29 -15.42
N THR A 378 7.23 86.34 -15.96
CA THR A 378 5.91 86.98 -15.72
C THR A 378 4.99 86.43 -16.82
N GLY A 379 3.67 86.40 -16.63
CA GLY A 379 2.75 86.37 -17.78
C GLY A 379 1.45 85.62 -17.52
N ALA A 380 0.38 86.40 -17.36
CA ALA A 380 -1.01 85.94 -17.35
C ALA A 380 -1.49 85.61 -18.78
N GLU A 381 -2.52 84.77 -18.88
CA GLU A 381 -3.82 85.05 -19.56
C GLU A 381 -4.60 83.73 -19.78
N ASP A 382 -5.86 83.73 -19.32
CA ASP A 382 -7.12 83.24 -19.90
C ASP A 382 -7.07 82.12 -20.98
N SER A 383 -7.95 81.12 -21.03
CA SER A 383 -9.42 81.23 -21.07
C SER A 383 -10.12 79.87 -21.04
N ASP A 384 -11.28 79.85 -20.39
CA ASP A 384 -12.49 79.03 -20.57
C ASP A 384 -12.62 78.10 -21.80
N ARG A 385 -13.11 76.87 -21.60
CA ARG A 385 -14.50 76.50 -21.99
C ARG A 385 -14.92 75.05 -21.70
N ASP A 386 -16.19 74.99 -21.29
CA ASP A 386 -17.11 73.88 -21.02
C ASP A 386 -17.44 72.94 -22.18
N ASP A 387 -17.88 71.72 -21.82
CA ASP A 387 -19.14 71.05 -22.21
C ASP A 387 -18.95 69.51 -22.21
N ALA A 388 -19.42 68.75 -21.21
CA ALA A 388 -20.81 68.33 -20.96
C ALA A 388 -21.42 67.43 -22.07
N TYR A 389 -21.34 66.11 -21.89
CA TYR A 389 -22.34 65.19 -22.46
C TYR A 389 -22.52 63.95 -21.58
N THR A 390 -23.64 63.91 -20.86
CA THR A 390 -24.13 62.77 -20.07
C THR A 390 -25.16 61.99 -20.89
N GLY A 391 -24.90 60.71 -21.15
CA GLY A 391 -25.83 59.76 -21.76
C GLY A 391 -26.08 58.57 -20.84
N VAL A 392 -27.27 58.53 -20.24
CA VAL A 392 -27.80 57.52 -19.33
C VAL A 392 -28.36 56.33 -20.12
N ILE A 393 -28.00 55.09 -19.75
CA ILE A 393 -28.79 53.89 -20.03
C ILE A 393 -28.84 53.02 -18.76
N GLN A 394 -30.04 52.79 -18.25
CA GLN A 394 -30.37 51.87 -17.16
C GLN A 394 -30.46 50.41 -17.65
N PRO A 395 -30.18 49.40 -16.80
CA PRO A 395 -30.65 48.03 -17.00
C PRO A 395 -31.76 47.65 -16.00
N GLU A 396 -32.78 46.97 -16.54
CA GLU A 396 -33.95 46.47 -15.84
C GLU A 396 -33.72 45.16 -15.06
N THR A 397 -34.29 45.17 -13.85
CA THR A 397 -35.03 44.11 -13.14
C THR A 397 -34.37 42.78 -12.77
N SER A 398 -34.14 42.68 -11.46
CA SER A 398 -33.99 41.48 -10.65
C SER A 398 -35.33 40.75 -10.46
N ARG A 399 -35.29 39.41 -10.38
CA ARG A 399 -36.32 38.59 -9.72
C ARG A 399 -35.68 37.75 -8.64
N SER A 400 -36.09 38.02 -7.39
CA SER A 400 -35.84 37.22 -6.20
C SER A 400 -37.12 36.47 -5.86
N VAL A 401 -37.03 35.19 -5.51
CA VAL A 401 -38.08 34.50 -4.75
C VAL A 401 -37.41 33.78 -3.58
N LYS A 402 -37.75 34.25 -2.38
CA LYS A 402 -37.54 33.65 -1.07
C LYS A 402 -38.62 32.59 -0.84
N LEU A 403 -38.29 31.49 -0.18
CA LEU A 403 -39.23 30.80 0.71
C LEU A 403 -38.46 30.02 1.79
N GLU A 404 -39.03 30.10 2.99
CA GLU A 404 -38.40 29.99 4.30
C GLU A 404 -38.46 28.55 4.88
N HIS A 405 -37.53 28.29 5.81
CA HIS A 405 -37.52 27.20 6.80
C HIS A 405 -38.70 27.28 7.79
N PRO A 406 -39.01 26.20 8.54
CA PRO A 406 -38.47 26.00 9.92
C PRO A 406 -37.98 24.54 10.18
N ALA A 407 -36.88 24.28 10.91
CA ALA A 407 -36.70 24.18 12.39
C ALA A 407 -37.54 23.03 13.03
N GLU A 408 -37.15 22.24 14.02
CA GLU A 408 -35.97 22.03 14.90
C GLU A 408 -36.33 20.81 15.81
N ALA A 409 -35.34 20.07 16.35
CA ALA A 409 -35.30 19.43 17.69
C ALA A 409 -34.13 18.42 17.71
N SER A 410 -33.00 18.65 18.37
CA SER A 410 -32.72 18.76 19.81
C SER A 410 -33.00 17.48 20.60
N THR A 411 -31.94 16.77 21.00
CA THR A 411 -31.67 16.44 22.41
C THR A 411 -30.23 15.91 22.59
N ARG A 412 -29.73 16.10 23.81
CA ARG A 412 -28.33 16.13 24.25
C ARG A 412 -28.22 15.29 25.53
N ALA A 413 -27.16 14.48 25.67
CA ALA A 413 -26.55 13.99 26.93
C ALA A 413 -25.24 13.29 26.52
N VAL A 414 -23.99 13.68 26.86
CA VAL A 414 -23.26 14.05 28.10
C VAL A 414 -23.04 12.87 29.07
N PRO A 415 -21.81 12.69 29.60
CA PRO A 415 -21.16 11.40 29.85
C PRO A 415 -21.05 11.03 31.35
N LEU A 416 -20.45 9.87 31.64
CA LEU A 416 -20.05 9.47 32.99
C LEU A 416 -18.56 9.08 33.04
N GLU A 417 -17.84 9.78 33.92
CA GLU A 417 -16.48 9.52 34.42
C GLU A 417 -16.51 8.65 35.70
N GLU A 418 -15.28 8.29 36.13
CA GLU A 418 -14.83 7.72 37.43
C GLU A 418 -14.92 6.18 37.57
N ALA A 419 -13.93 5.45 38.09
CA ALA A 419 -12.69 5.78 38.81
C ALA A 419 -11.76 4.52 38.92
N PRO A 420 -10.54 4.65 39.50
CA PRO A 420 -9.43 3.68 39.42
C PRO A 420 -9.26 2.80 40.68
N SER A 421 -8.47 1.72 40.58
CA SER A 421 -7.83 1.02 41.71
C SER A 421 -6.50 0.43 41.21
N SER A 422 -5.34 0.96 41.59
CA SER A 422 -4.59 0.86 42.87
C SER A 422 -3.84 -0.47 43.07
N THR A 423 -2.51 -0.34 43.01
CA THR A 423 -1.50 -0.85 43.96
C THR A 423 -1.16 -2.35 44.05
N GLY A 424 0.15 -2.61 44.02
CA GLY A 424 0.84 -3.85 44.37
C GLY A 424 2.16 -3.93 43.59
N GLU A 425 3.13 -3.05 43.84
CA GLU A 425 4.23 -3.27 44.79
C GLU A 425 4.64 -4.75 44.95
N GLY A 426 5.85 -5.05 44.48
CA GLY A 426 6.50 -6.35 44.59
C GLY A 426 7.98 -6.22 44.21
N GLU A 427 8.75 -5.66 45.15
CA GLU A 427 10.21 -5.63 45.12
C GLU A 427 10.83 -7.03 45.02
N GLY A 428 12.05 -7.08 44.47
CA GLY A 428 13.07 -7.98 44.99
C GLY A 428 13.77 -8.88 43.97
N GLY A 429 15.10 -8.76 43.90
CA GLY A 429 15.93 -9.87 43.42
C GLY A 429 17.12 -9.49 42.56
N ARG A 430 18.15 -8.89 43.16
CA ARG A 430 19.52 -8.90 42.62
C ARG A 430 20.07 -10.34 42.67
N ASP A 431 20.65 -10.81 41.58
CA ASP A 431 21.87 -11.65 41.59
C ASP A 431 22.46 -11.67 40.16
N ARG A 432 23.55 -10.95 39.83
CA ARG A 432 24.97 -11.19 40.11
C ARG A 432 25.46 -12.63 39.88
N ARG A 433 26.43 -12.72 38.95
CA ARG A 433 27.47 -13.78 38.74
C ARG A 433 26.95 -14.98 37.93
N LYS A 434 27.62 -15.50 36.89
CA LYS A 434 29.05 -15.67 36.59
C LYS A 434 29.25 -15.87 35.07
N ARG A 435 30.33 -15.30 34.52
CA ARG A 435 31.02 -15.85 33.33
C ARG A 435 31.79 -17.13 33.74
N PRO A 436 32.01 -18.07 32.81
CA PRO A 436 33.36 -18.27 32.24
C PRO A 436 33.29 -18.42 30.69
N ARG A 437 34.16 -17.79 29.89
CA ARG A 437 35.54 -18.15 29.51
C ARG A 437 35.70 -19.53 28.83
N LEU A 438 35.94 -19.44 27.51
CA LEU A 438 36.99 -20.09 26.70
C LEU A 438 37.23 -21.61 26.86
N SER A 439 37.09 -22.34 25.75
CA SER A 439 38.22 -23.10 25.18
C SER A 439 37.99 -23.43 23.70
N TYR A 440 39.08 -23.26 22.95
CA TYR A 440 39.33 -23.67 21.57
C TYR A 440 39.55 -25.18 21.45
N VAL A 441 39.74 -25.65 20.21
CA VAL A 441 40.28 -26.96 19.75
C VAL A 441 39.18 -28.03 19.64
N GLU A 442 38.89 -28.66 18.50
CA GLU A 442 39.68 -28.97 17.29
C GLU A 442 38.77 -28.96 16.03
#